data_AF-A0A7S2NU37-F1
#
_entry.id   AF-A0A7S2NU37-F1
#
_cell.length_a   1.000
_cell.length_b   1.000
_cell.length_c   1.000
_cell.angle_alpha   90.00
_cell.angle_beta   90.00
_cell.angle_gamma   90.00
#
_symmetry.space_group_name_H-M   'P 1'
#
loop_
_entity.id
_entity.type
_entity.pdbx_description
1 polymer ?
#
loop_
_entity_poly.entity_id
_entity_poly.type
_entity_poly.pdbx_seq_one_letter_code
_entity_poly.pdbx_strand_id
1 'polypeptide(L)'
;IFEDADADGSGTLSFEEVEEAITKPEIYNKLRMIEFPVDNPKQIFDLLDYDDSGELTIDEFITGCLRMKGQAKSKDLLLAQVALDCMKRHYSAFEKELGALQGKLNRLDATARAITDHGERVFLDM
;
A
#
# COMPACT_ATOMS: atom_id res chain seq x y z
N ILE A 1 10.71 16.66 -16.59
CA ILE A 1 11.01 15.29 -16.10
C ILE A 1 9.75 14.46 -16.20
N PHE A 2 8.71 14.77 -15.43
CA PHE A 2 7.43 14.04 -15.50
C PHE A 2 6.81 14.10 -16.91
N GLU A 3 6.56 15.30 -17.42
CA GLU A 3 6.04 15.50 -18.79
C GLU A 3 6.96 14.95 -19.90
N ASP A 4 8.26 14.79 -19.63
CA ASP A 4 9.21 14.22 -20.61
C ASP A 4 9.23 12.68 -20.57
N ALA A 5 8.72 12.10 -19.48
CA ALA A 5 8.64 10.68 -19.22
C ALA A 5 7.26 10.11 -19.59
N ASP A 6 6.19 10.88 -19.40
CA ASP A 6 4.81 10.55 -19.79
C ASP A 6 4.69 10.65 -21.32
N ALA A 7 4.92 9.51 -21.98
CA ALA A 7 5.04 9.44 -23.44
C ALA A 7 3.67 9.36 -24.10
N ASP A 8 2.70 8.75 -23.42
CA ASP A 8 1.34 8.61 -23.91
C ASP A 8 0.41 9.79 -23.50
N GLY A 9 0.85 10.64 -22.58
CA GLY A 9 0.11 11.81 -22.12
C GLY A 9 -1.06 11.45 -21.21
N SER A 10 -1.02 10.29 -20.56
CA SER A 10 -2.04 9.78 -19.64
C SER A 10 -2.15 10.63 -18.37
N GLY A 11 -1.09 11.36 -18.01
CA GLY A 11 -0.97 12.05 -16.73
C GLY A 11 -0.50 11.14 -15.59
N THR A 12 -0.13 9.90 -15.90
CA THR A 12 0.54 8.94 -15.02
C THR A 12 1.81 8.42 -15.70
N LEU A 13 2.65 7.69 -14.98
CA LEU A 13 3.83 7.02 -15.54
C LEU A 13 3.73 5.53 -15.29
N SER A 14 3.61 4.75 -16.35
CA SER A 14 3.77 3.30 -16.30
C SER A 14 5.21 2.88 -16.01
N PHE A 15 5.42 1.64 -15.59
CA PHE A 15 6.77 1.12 -15.35
C PHE A 15 7.64 1.19 -16.63
N GLU A 16 7.05 0.88 -17.78
CA GLU A 16 7.70 0.93 -19.08
C GLU A 16 8.15 2.35 -19.43
N GLU A 17 7.31 3.36 -19.18
CA GLU A 17 7.66 4.77 -19.41
C GLU A 17 8.76 5.26 -18.48
N VAL A 18 8.75 4.83 -17.21
CA VAL A 18 9.83 5.14 -16.28
C VAL A 18 11.14 4.48 -16.71
N GLU A 19 11.10 3.22 -17.12
CA GLU A 19 12.26 2.48 -17.61
C GLU A 19 12.85 3.18 -18.85
N GLU A 20 12.01 3.52 -19.83
CA GLU A 20 12.42 4.23 -21.04
C GLU A 20 12.93 5.64 -20.71
N ALA A 21 12.27 6.38 -19.82
CA ALA A 21 12.68 7.71 -19.41
C ALA A 21 14.07 7.72 -18.74
N ILE A 22 14.41 6.69 -17.96
CA ILE A 22 15.73 6.56 -17.32
C ILE A 22 16.84 6.26 -18.35
N THR A 23 16.50 5.68 -19.51
CA THR A 23 17.48 5.54 -20.62
C THR A 23 17.80 6.88 -21.29
N LYS A 24 16.92 7.89 -21.17
CA LYS A 24 17.15 9.22 -21.75
C LYS A 24 18.21 9.96 -20.92
N PRO A 25 19.36 10.35 -21.51
CA PRO A 25 20.47 10.95 -20.76
C PRO A 25 20.10 12.22 -19.99
N GLU A 26 19.18 13.01 -20.53
CA GLU A 26 18.72 14.25 -19.89
C GLU A 26 17.93 14.00 -18.61
N ILE A 27 17.04 13.00 -18.61
CA ILE A 27 16.24 12.60 -17.46
C ILE A 27 17.14 11.90 -16.44
N TYR A 28 17.96 10.95 -16.90
CA TYR A 28 18.95 10.26 -16.07
C TYR A 28 19.83 11.22 -15.28
N ASN A 29 20.38 12.25 -15.93
CA ASN A 29 21.24 13.24 -15.28
C ASN A 29 20.45 14.09 -14.26
N LYS A 30 19.21 14.49 -14.57
CA LYS A 30 18.36 15.24 -13.64
C LYS A 30 17.98 14.40 -12.41
N LEU A 31 17.68 13.12 -12.59
CA LEU A 31 17.39 12.17 -11.52
C LEU A 31 18.62 11.91 -10.64
N ARG A 32 19.80 11.74 -11.24
CA ARG A 32 21.08 11.64 -10.53
C ARG A 32 21.39 12.88 -9.68
N MET A 33 21.06 14.08 -10.17
CA MET A 33 21.25 15.33 -9.41
C MET A 33 20.39 15.45 -8.16
N ILE A 34 19.27 14.74 -8.10
CA ILE A 34 18.41 14.66 -6.91
C ILE A 34 18.65 13.38 -6.10
N GLU A 35 19.77 12.70 -6.34
CA GLU A 35 20.16 11.44 -5.69
C GLU A 35 19.12 10.32 -5.84
N PHE A 36 18.33 10.37 -6.91
CA PHE A 36 17.36 9.34 -7.23
C PHE A 36 18.08 8.05 -7.64
N PRO A 37 17.74 6.88 -7.08
CA PRO A 37 18.38 5.62 -7.45
C PRO A 37 17.93 5.20 -8.85
N VAL A 38 18.79 5.37 -9.83
CA VAL A 38 18.54 5.00 -11.24
C VAL A 38 19.04 3.60 -11.59
N ASP A 39 19.80 2.97 -10.68
CA ASP A 39 20.43 1.66 -10.91
C ASP A 39 19.43 0.49 -10.80
N ASN A 40 18.29 0.70 -10.13
CA ASN A 40 17.24 -0.31 -9.98
C ASN A 40 15.85 0.36 -10.12
N PRO A 41 15.43 0.70 -11.35
CA PRO A 41 14.22 1.47 -11.60
C PRO A 41 12.97 0.77 -11.07
N LYS A 42 12.92 -0.56 -11.14
CA LYS A 42 11.79 -1.37 -10.65
C LYS A 42 11.57 -1.25 -9.15
N GLN A 43 12.64 -1.39 -8.37
CA GLN A 43 12.54 -1.25 -6.92
C GLN A 43 12.09 0.15 -6.49
N ILE A 44 12.42 1.17 -7.29
CA ILE A 44 12.03 2.54 -6.99
C ILE A 44 10.60 2.81 -7.45
N PHE A 45 10.19 2.27 -8.59
CA PHE A 45 8.80 2.29 -9.02
C PHE A 45 7.89 1.72 -7.93
N ASP A 46 8.19 0.50 -7.47
CA ASP A 46 7.46 -0.18 -6.39
C ASP A 46 7.49 0.59 -5.05
N LEU A 47 8.49 1.45 -4.83
CA LEU A 47 8.61 2.29 -3.63
C LEU A 47 7.76 3.57 -3.71
N LEU A 48 7.57 4.08 -4.93
CA LEU A 48 6.85 5.32 -5.19
C LEU A 48 5.36 5.12 -5.40
N ASP A 49 4.97 3.94 -5.89
CA ASP A 49 3.59 3.51 -6.06
C ASP A 49 3.00 3.13 -4.68
N TYR A 50 2.40 4.09 -3.98
CA TYR A 50 1.97 3.87 -2.59
C TYR A 50 0.65 3.10 -2.50
N ASP A 51 -0.14 3.15 -3.56
CA ASP A 51 -1.44 2.50 -3.68
C ASP A 51 -1.39 1.16 -4.44
N ASP A 52 -0.23 0.79 -4.99
CA ASP A 52 0.02 -0.46 -5.74
C ASP A 52 -0.87 -0.52 -6.99
N SER A 53 -1.09 0.64 -7.62
CA SER A 53 -1.91 0.79 -8.82
C SER A 53 -1.21 0.29 -10.08
N GLY A 54 0.12 0.18 -10.05
CA GLY A 54 0.97 -0.13 -11.20
C GLY A 54 1.28 1.08 -12.08
N GLU A 55 0.89 2.29 -11.65
CA GLU A 55 1.15 3.55 -12.32
C GLU A 55 1.58 4.61 -11.31
N LEU A 56 2.50 5.50 -11.68
CA LEU A 56 2.90 6.61 -10.82
C LEU A 56 2.18 7.89 -11.22
N THR A 57 1.37 8.43 -10.31
CA THR A 57 0.79 9.75 -10.48
C THR A 57 1.85 10.85 -10.33
N ILE A 58 1.55 12.05 -10.84
CA ILE A 58 2.43 13.22 -10.67
C ILE A 58 2.74 13.52 -9.20
N ASP A 59 1.75 13.39 -8.32
CA ASP A 59 1.90 13.61 -6.89
C ASP A 59 2.86 12.60 -6.26
N GLU A 60 2.76 11.32 -6.63
CA GLU A 60 3.63 10.25 -6.15
C GLU A 60 5.06 10.43 -6.63
N PHE A 61 5.23 10.77 -7.92
CA PHE A 61 6.53 11.03 -8.50
C PHE A 61 7.23 12.24 -7.85
N ILE A 62 6.53 13.38 -7.72
CA ILE A 62 7.07 14.59 -7.10
C ILE A 62 7.36 14.37 -5.63
N THR A 63 6.42 13.77 -4.90
CA THR A 63 6.59 13.45 -3.47
C THR A 63 7.77 12.50 -3.27
N GLY A 64 7.90 11.50 -4.13
CA GLY A 64 9.03 10.59 -4.21
C GLY A 64 10.37 11.28 -4.38
N CYS A 65 10.47 12.12 -5.42
CA CYS A 65 11.68 12.89 -5.72
C CYS A 65 12.05 13.86 -4.58
N LEU A 66 11.07 14.55 -3.99
CA LEU A 66 11.27 15.45 -2.85
C LEU A 66 11.75 14.69 -1.60
N ARG A 67 11.19 13.51 -1.35
CA ARG A 67 11.57 12.61 -0.26
C ARG A 67 13.00 12.10 -0.41
N MET A 68 13.42 11.78 -1.63
CA MET A 68 14.76 11.26 -1.93
C MET A 68 15.87 12.30 -1.85
N LYS A 69 15.56 13.57 -2.11
CA LYS A 69 16.53 14.68 -2.03
C LYS A 69 16.95 15.06 -0.59
N GLY A 70 16.35 14.47 0.45
CA GLY A 70 16.68 14.75 1.86
C GLY A 70 17.87 13.92 2.38
N GLN A 71 18.77 14.54 3.17
CA GLN A 71 19.97 13.89 3.77
C GLN A 71 19.68 12.48 4.30
N ALA A 72 20.66 11.56 4.23
CA ALA A 72 20.60 10.13 4.60
C ALA A 72 19.74 9.74 5.83
N LYS A 73 19.59 10.61 6.83
CA LYS A 73 18.65 10.41 7.97
C LYS A 73 17.17 10.31 7.53
N SER A 74 16.79 11.00 6.45
CA SER A 74 15.44 10.96 5.88
C SER A 74 15.14 9.63 5.19
N LYS A 75 16.15 8.96 4.60
CA LYS A 75 15.98 7.66 3.94
C LYS A 75 15.63 6.55 4.93
N ASP A 76 16.34 6.49 6.06
CA ASP A 76 16.04 5.53 7.12
C ASP A 76 14.69 5.83 7.79
N LEU A 77 14.36 7.12 7.94
CA LEU A 77 13.04 7.53 8.44
C LEU A 77 11.91 7.15 7.49
N LEU A 78 12.17 7.21 6.18
CA LEU A 78 11.24 6.80 5.13
C LEU A 78 11.00 5.30 5.13
N LEU A 79 12.06 4.50 5.21
CA LEU A 79 11.92 3.05 5.35
C LEU A 79 11.15 2.69 6.63
N ALA A 80 11.39 3.41 7.73
CA ALA A 80 10.61 3.26 8.95
C ALA A 80 9.15 3.69 8.77
N GLN A 81 8.87 4.78 8.05
CA GLN A 81 7.51 5.25 7.75
C GLN A 81 6.75 4.27 6.87
N VAL A 82 7.36 3.77 5.79
CA VAL A 82 6.77 2.76 4.91
C VAL A 82 6.49 1.47 5.69
N ALA A 83 7.43 1.03 6.54
CA ALA A 83 7.22 -0.11 7.41
C ALA A 83 6.06 0.11 8.39
N LEU A 84 5.93 1.32 8.97
CA LEU A 84 4.82 1.68 9.85
C LEU A 84 3.48 1.73 9.13
N ASP A 85 3.43 2.31 7.93
CA ASP A 85 2.21 2.39 7.12
C ASP A 85 1.76 1.00 6.66
N CYS A 86 2.70 0.14 6.26
CA CYS A 86 2.44 -1.27 5.98
C CYS A 86 1.90 -1.99 7.22
N MET A 87 2.56 -1.82 8.38
CA MET A 87 2.11 -2.43 9.64
C MET A 87 0.72 -1.94 10.06
N LYS A 88 0.42 -0.65 9.85
CA LYS A 88 -0.90 -0.06 10.13
C LYS A 88 -2.00 -0.59 9.21
N ARG A 89 -1.69 -0.82 7.92
CA ARG A 89 -2.60 -1.49 6.99
C ARG A 89 -2.90 -2.92 7.45
N HIS A 90 -1.87 -3.70 7.79
CA HIS A 90 -2.02 -5.05 8.34
C HIS A 90 -2.82 -5.08 9.64
N TYR A 91 -2.56 -4.14 10.56
CA TYR A 91 -3.28 -4.05 11.82
C TYR A 91 -4.77 -3.74 11.61
N SER A 92 -5.10 -2.80 10.72
CA SER A 92 -6.49 -2.49 10.35
C SER A 92 -7.21 -3.69 9.74
N ALA A 93 -6.53 -4.49 8.91
CA ALA A 93 -7.09 -5.70 8.34
C ALA A 93 -7.35 -6.76 9.43
N PHE A 94 -6.40 -6.94 10.36
CA PHE A 94 -6.54 -7.84 11.49
C PHE A 94 -7.69 -7.45 12.44
N GLU A 95 -7.87 -6.16 12.73
CA GLU A 95 -9.01 -5.68 13.54
C GLU A 95 -10.36 -6.01 12.87
N LYS A 96 -10.46 -5.90 11.54
CA LYS A 96 -11.67 -6.30 10.81
C LYS A 96 -11.94 -7.80 10.94
N GLU A 97 -10.91 -8.64 10.83
CA GLU A 97 -11.04 -10.09 11.00
C GLU A 97 -11.48 -10.47 12.42
N LEU A 98 -10.90 -9.85 13.45
CA LEU A 98 -11.32 -10.06 14.83
C LEU A 98 -12.78 -9.66 15.05
N GLY A 99 -13.21 -8.53 14.50
CA GLY A 99 -14.61 -8.11 14.55
C GLY A 99 -15.56 -9.11 13.88
N ALA A 100 -15.17 -9.64 12.71
CA ALA A 100 -15.94 -10.66 12.02
C ALA A 100 -16.02 -11.97 12.83
N LEU A 101 -14.93 -12.36 13.49
CA LEU A 101 -14.88 -13.56 14.32
C LEU A 101 -15.76 -13.42 15.57
N GLN A 102 -15.73 -12.27 16.25
CA GLN A 102 -16.65 -11.97 17.35
C GLN A 102 -18.11 -12.05 16.91
N GLY A 103 -18.44 -11.54 15.72
CA GLY A 103 -19.79 -11.64 15.17
C GLY A 103 -20.24 -13.09 14.97
N LYS A 104 -19.36 -13.97 14.50
CA LYS A 104 -19.64 -15.42 14.36
C LYS A 104 -19.85 -16.09 15.71
N LEU A 105 -19.01 -15.78 16.71
CA LEU A 105 -19.14 -16.31 18.07
C LEU A 105 -20.48 -15.91 18.71
N ASN A 106 -20.91 -14.66 18.57
CA ASN A 106 -22.19 -14.20 19.10
C ASN A 106 -23.38 -14.94 18.46
N ARG A 107 -23.30 -15.24 17.15
CA ARG A 107 -24.33 -16.06 16.47
C ARG A 107 -24.32 -17.50 16.97
N LEU A 108 -23.14 -18.07 17.18
CA LEU A 108 -23.00 -19.43 17.71
C LEU A 108 -23.59 -19.52 19.14
N ASP A 109 -23.27 -18.56 20.00
CA ASP A 109 -23.78 -18.47 21.37
C ASP A 109 -25.31 -18.31 21.39
N ALA A 110 -25.86 -17.46 20.53
CA ALA A 110 -27.31 -17.31 20.39
C ALA A 110 -27.99 -18.61 19.92
N THR A 111 -27.36 -19.34 18.98
CA THR A 111 -27.88 -20.61 18.48
C THR A 111 -27.82 -21.68 19.57
N ALA A 112 -26.73 -21.75 20.33
CA ALA A 112 -26.57 -22.68 21.44
C ALA A 112 -27.63 -22.45 22.53
N ARG A 113 -27.89 -21.19 22.91
CA ARG A 113 -28.97 -20.87 23.86
C ARG A 113 -30.35 -21.26 23.33
N ALA A 114 -30.64 -20.97 22.07
CA ALA A 114 -31.92 -21.33 21.47
C ALA A 114 -32.17 -22.86 21.45
N ILE A 115 -31.12 -23.65 21.23
CA ILE A 115 -31.20 -25.13 21.27
C ILE A 115 -31.47 -25.60 22.70
N THR A 116 -30.77 -25.05 23.70
CA THR A 116 -31.00 -25.39 25.11
C THR A 116 -32.42 -25.04 25.57
N ASP A 117 -32.89 -23.82 25.27
CA ASP A 117 -34.24 -23.35 25.59
C ASP A 117 -35.35 -24.19 24.93
N HIS A 118 -35.09 -24.72 23.72
CA HIS A 118 -36.03 -25.61 23.04
C HIS A 118 -36.05 -26.99 23.67
N GLY A 119 -34.88 -27.54 24.05
CA GLY A 119 -34.77 -28.80 24.75
C GLY A 119 -35.50 -28.80 26.10
N GLU A 120 -35.31 -27.76 26.92
CA GLU A 120 -35.96 -27.66 28.23
C GLU A 120 -37.49 -27.65 28.13
N ARG A 121 -38.07 -26.98 27.12
CA ARG A 121 -39.53 -26.97 26.91
C ARG A 121 -40.08 -28.33 26.49
N VAL A 122 -39.39 -29.03 25.59
CA VAL A 122 -39.84 -30.35 25.09
C VAL A 122 -39.78 -31.42 26.19
N PHE A 123 -38.85 -31.30 27.14
CA PHE A 123 -38.70 -32.26 28.25
C PHE A 123 -39.61 -31.96 29.47
N LEU A 124 -40.11 -30.74 29.63
CA LEU A 124 -41.01 -30.35 30.73
C LEU A 124 -42.52 -30.50 30.41
N ASP A 125 -42.87 -30.69 29.13
CA ASP A 125 -44.26 -30.92 28.66
C ASP A 125 -44.63 -32.43 28.56
N MET A 126 -43.83 -33.34 29.16
CA MET A 126 -44.13 -34.78 29.32
C MET A 126 -44.32 -35.16 30.79
#